data_AF-A0A2D7ICF9-F1
#
_entry.id   AF-A0A2D7ICF9-F1
#
_cell.length_a   1.000
_cell.length_b   1.000
_cell.length_c   1.000
_cell.angle_alpha   90.00
_cell.angle_beta   90.00
_cell.angle_gamma   90.00
#
_symmetry.space_group_name_H-M   'P 1'
#
loop_
_entity.id
_entity.type
_entity.pdbx_description
1 polymer ?
#
loop_
_entity_poly.entity_id
_entity_poly.type
_entity_poly.pdbx_seq_one_letter_code
_entity_poly.pdbx_strand_id
1 'polypeptide(L)'
;MHDVLDIIKNVQSLYSTGPTLDILKDFERVVDELDVYVFKNWEDGELLEGPVDKRHFVECSFMWPIDKMPDPSGGKRLIDHGCKVGYQKSDLMKPRQIKGPEDYRPGTVKGKIDAHPIWIVHIKMPKELIANFKSGLEKEENQDYINDMATDLNTLGEE
;
A
#
# COMPACT_ATOMS: atom_id res chain seq x y z
N MET A 1 17.30 -1.44 -7.78
CA MET A 1 17.80 -2.40 -6.77
C MET A 1 17.48 -1.79 -5.43
N HIS A 2 16.68 -2.48 -4.61
CA HIS A 2 16.26 -2.00 -3.30
C HIS A 2 16.87 -2.90 -2.22
N ASP A 3 17.24 -2.31 -1.07
CA ASP A 3 17.63 -3.04 0.13
C ASP A 3 16.45 -3.06 1.12
N VAL A 4 16.32 -4.12 1.91
CA VAL A 4 15.38 -4.18 3.04
C VAL A 4 15.53 -2.98 3.97
N LEU A 5 16.73 -2.43 4.12
CA LEU A 5 16.95 -1.20 4.89
C LEU A 5 16.18 0.01 4.34
N ASP A 6 15.96 0.07 3.03
CA ASP A 6 15.19 1.17 2.41
C ASP A 6 13.72 1.05 2.78
N ILE A 7 13.16 -0.17 2.78
CA ILE A 7 11.79 -0.44 3.21
C ILE A 7 11.62 -0.07 4.69
N ILE A 8 12.56 -0.47 5.55
CA ILE A 8 12.51 -0.14 6.99
C ILE A 8 12.50 1.37 7.20
N LYS A 9 13.36 2.11 6.48
CA LYS A 9 13.40 3.57 6.56
C LYS A 9 12.12 4.21 6.05
N ASN A 10 11.53 3.66 4.99
CA ASN A 10 10.24 4.12 4.47
C ASN A 10 9.16 3.96 5.54
N VAL A 11 9.01 2.77 6.13
CA VAL A 11 8.03 2.54 7.20
C VAL A 11 8.26 3.46 8.41
N GLN A 12 9.52 3.65 8.83
CA GLN A 12 9.85 4.58 9.91
C GLN A 12 9.46 6.03 9.59
N SER A 13 9.64 6.48 8.36
CA SER A 13 9.29 7.85 7.96
C SER A 13 7.78 8.08 7.96
N LEU A 14 6.96 7.06 7.63
CA LEU A 14 5.50 7.12 7.72
C LEU A 14 5.02 7.49 9.12
N TYR A 15 5.60 6.87 10.16
CA TYR A 15 5.25 7.15 11.54
C TYR A 15 5.89 8.43 12.09
N SER A 16 6.97 8.90 11.47
CA SER A 16 7.71 10.08 11.94
C SER A 16 7.11 11.39 11.42
N THR A 17 6.30 11.34 10.36
CA THR A 17 5.71 12.51 9.71
C THR A 17 4.19 12.40 9.71
N GLY A 18 3.53 13.19 10.57
CA GLY A 18 2.09 13.09 10.85
C GLY A 18 1.17 12.87 9.64
N PRO A 19 1.20 13.71 8.58
CA PRO A 19 0.24 13.60 7.48
C PRO A 19 0.53 12.45 6.50
N THR A 20 1.72 11.85 6.54
CA THR A 20 2.15 10.88 5.52
C THR A 20 1.40 9.55 5.64
N LEU A 21 1.17 9.08 6.87
CA LEU A 21 0.38 7.87 7.11
C LEU A 21 -1.09 8.05 6.68
N ASP A 22 -1.67 9.23 6.90
CA ASP A 22 -3.05 9.52 6.47
C ASP A 22 -3.16 9.53 4.94
N ILE A 23 -2.18 10.10 4.23
CA ILE A 23 -2.13 10.03 2.76
C ILE A 23 -2.04 8.58 2.27
N LEU A 24 -1.24 7.74 2.94
CA LEU A 24 -1.13 6.32 2.57
C LEU A 24 -2.45 5.58 2.81
N LYS A 25 -3.12 5.84 3.93
CA LYS A 25 -4.44 5.24 4.23
C LYS A 25 -5.49 5.67 3.21
N ASP A 26 -5.53 6.94 2.85
CA ASP A 26 -6.45 7.46 1.83
C ASP A 26 -6.13 6.86 0.44
N PHE A 27 -4.85 6.60 0.14
CA PHE A 27 -4.43 5.90 -1.07
C PHE A 27 -4.92 4.43 -1.09
N GLU A 28 -4.65 3.69 -0.02
CA GLU A 28 -5.06 2.28 0.17
C GLU A 28 -6.57 2.11 0.03
N ARG A 29 -7.33 3.01 0.64
CA ARG A 29 -8.79 3.06 0.56
C ARG A 29 -9.29 3.15 -0.88
N VAL A 30 -8.66 3.95 -1.75
CA VAL A 30 -9.05 4.01 -3.16
C VAL A 30 -8.80 2.68 -3.87
N VAL A 31 -7.72 1.97 -3.51
CA VAL A 31 -7.42 0.64 -4.07
C VAL A 31 -8.50 -0.37 -3.66
N ASP A 32 -8.92 -0.33 -2.40
CA ASP A 32 -9.96 -1.18 -1.83
C ASP A 32 -11.35 -0.91 -2.45
N GLU A 33 -11.78 0.35 -2.44
CA GLU A 33 -13.08 0.80 -2.97
C GLU A 33 -13.24 0.58 -4.48
N LEU A 34 -12.13 0.39 -5.21
CA LEU A 34 -12.16 0.04 -6.63
C LEU A 34 -12.19 -1.48 -6.87
N ASP A 35 -12.34 -2.29 -5.83
CA ASP A 35 -12.32 -3.76 -5.82
C ASP A 35 -11.03 -4.36 -6.36
N VAL A 36 -9.90 -3.68 -6.21
CA VAL A 36 -8.63 -4.16 -6.78
C VAL A 36 -8.14 -5.42 -6.06
N TYR A 37 -8.45 -5.58 -4.78
CA TYR A 37 -8.05 -6.74 -3.98
C TYR A 37 -8.76 -8.05 -4.35
N VAL A 38 -9.85 -7.99 -5.13
CA VAL A 38 -10.50 -9.20 -5.67
C VAL A 38 -9.63 -9.91 -6.72
N PHE A 39 -8.72 -9.18 -7.35
CA PHE A 39 -7.85 -9.73 -8.38
C PHE A 39 -6.68 -10.51 -7.77
N LYS A 40 -6.29 -11.60 -8.44
CA LYS A 40 -5.32 -12.55 -7.91
C LYS A 40 -3.99 -11.88 -7.49
N ASN A 41 -3.51 -12.29 -6.31
CA ASN A 41 -2.27 -11.85 -5.65
C ASN A 41 -2.23 -10.35 -5.26
N TRP A 42 -3.23 -9.52 -5.53
CA TRP A 42 -3.17 -8.09 -5.16
C TRP A 42 -3.09 -7.85 -3.65
N GLU A 43 -3.78 -8.68 -2.86
CA GLU A 43 -3.76 -8.65 -1.39
C GLU A 43 -2.38 -8.93 -0.77
N ASP A 44 -1.49 -9.63 -1.49
CA ASP A 44 -0.16 -10.03 -1.02
C ASP A 44 0.89 -8.89 -1.16
N GLY A 45 0.49 -7.71 -1.63
CA GLY A 45 1.40 -6.60 -1.94
C GLY A 45 2.01 -5.96 -0.71
N GLU A 46 3.32 -5.77 -0.71
CA GLU A 46 4.02 -5.05 0.35
C GLU A 46 4.48 -3.67 -0.14
N LEU A 47 4.29 -2.63 0.67
CA LEU A 47 4.76 -1.28 0.35
C LEU A 47 6.30 -1.26 0.25
N LEU A 48 6.81 -0.89 -0.92
CA LEU A 48 8.23 -0.75 -1.20
C LEU A 48 8.70 0.70 -1.00
N GLU A 49 7.94 1.67 -1.51
CA GLU A 49 8.25 3.09 -1.41
C GLU A 49 6.97 3.93 -1.43
N GLY A 50 6.96 5.02 -0.66
CA GLY A 50 5.87 6.00 -0.66
C GLY A 50 5.12 6.07 0.67
N PRO A 51 4.09 6.93 0.76
CA PRO A 51 3.57 7.76 -0.32
C PRO A 51 4.47 8.96 -0.61
N VAL A 52 4.79 9.17 -1.88
CA VAL A 52 5.49 10.37 -2.33
C VAL A 52 4.46 11.41 -2.73
N ASP A 53 4.27 12.42 -1.87
CA ASP A 53 3.33 13.49 -2.12
C ASP A 53 3.86 14.49 -3.17
N LYS A 54 3.17 14.61 -4.31
CA LYS A 54 3.46 15.58 -5.37
C LYS A 54 2.30 16.57 -5.50
N ARG A 55 2.48 17.62 -6.31
CA ARG A 55 1.46 18.68 -6.49
C ARG A 55 0.07 18.14 -6.89
N HIS A 56 0.01 17.18 -7.81
CA HIS A 56 -1.24 16.67 -8.38
C HIS A 56 -1.44 15.16 -8.18
N PHE A 57 -0.43 14.48 -7.66
CA PHE A 57 -0.40 13.02 -7.59
C PHE A 57 0.18 12.56 -6.28
N VAL A 58 -0.21 11.36 -5.87
CA VAL A 58 0.46 10.56 -4.86
C VAL A 58 1.04 9.35 -5.57
N GLU A 59 2.30 9.04 -5.31
CA GLU A 59 3.01 7.91 -5.92
C GLU A 59 3.42 6.91 -4.85
N CYS A 60 3.02 5.66 -5.02
CA CYS A 60 3.44 4.52 -4.21
C CYS A 60 4.01 3.43 -5.12
N SER A 61 4.93 2.64 -4.60
CA SER A 61 5.35 1.39 -5.22
C SER A 61 5.20 0.25 -4.25
N PHE A 62 4.73 -0.87 -4.78
CA PHE A 62 4.47 -2.09 -4.04
C PHE A 62 5.27 -3.22 -4.66
N MET A 63 5.59 -4.23 -3.87
CA MET A 63 6.37 -5.37 -4.33
C MET A 63 5.70 -6.70 -4.04
N TRP A 64 6.00 -7.68 -4.89
CA TRP A 64 5.58 -9.07 -4.77
C TRP A 64 6.76 -9.99 -5.06
N PRO A 65 6.81 -11.20 -4.47
CA PRO A 65 7.66 -12.27 -4.94
C PRO A 65 7.51 -12.50 -6.46
N ILE A 66 8.59 -12.89 -7.14
CA ILE A 66 8.59 -13.03 -8.61
C ILE A 66 7.54 -14.02 -9.16
N ASP A 67 7.17 -15.01 -8.35
CA ASP A 67 6.18 -16.06 -8.62
C ASP A 67 4.74 -15.67 -8.22
N LYS A 68 4.58 -14.49 -7.62
CA LYS A 68 3.33 -13.93 -7.11
C LYS A 68 2.93 -12.64 -7.82
N MET A 69 3.21 -12.54 -9.12
CA MET A 69 2.84 -11.37 -9.92
C MET A 69 1.34 -11.04 -9.74
N PRO A 70 0.97 -9.79 -9.37
CA PRO A 70 -0.42 -9.38 -9.26
C PRO A 70 -1.10 -9.35 -10.63
N ASP A 71 -2.35 -9.81 -10.70
CA ASP A 71 -3.13 -9.89 -11.94
C ASP A 71 -3.24 -8.50 -12.60
N PRO A 72 -2.76 -8.30 -13.84
CA PRO A 72 -2.83 -7.01 -14.54
C PRO A 72 -4.23 -6.39 -14.62
N SER A 73 -5.30 -7.19 -14.51
CA SER A 73 -6.69 -6.73 -14.53
C SER A 73 -7.00 -5.78 -13.36
N GLY A 74 -6.43 -6.01 -12.18
CA GLY A 74 -6.54 -5.07 -11.05
C GLY A 74 -5.83 -3.74 -11.33
N GLY A 75 -4.69 -3.80 -12.03
CA GLY A 75 -3.97 -2.59 -12.45
C GLY A 75 -4.76 -1.81 -13.50
N LYS A 76 -5.43 -2.53 -14.41
CA LYS A 76 -6.35 -1.94 -15.39
C LYS A 76 -7.51 -1.21 -14.70
N ARG A 77 -8.08 -1.77 -13.62
CA ARG A 77 -9.15 -1.12 -12.84
C ARG A 77 -8.74 0.27 -12.34
N LEU A 78 -7.50 0.41 -11.85
CA LEU A 78 -6.93 1.71 -11.47
C LEU A 78 -6.73 2.63 -12.68
N ILE A 79 -6.21 2.11 -13.80
CA ILE A 79 -6.01 2.88 -15.03
C ILE A 79 -7.33 3.45 -15.57
N ASP A 80 -8.41 2.67 -15.51
CA ASP A 80 -9.75 3.09 -15.93
C ASP A 80 -10.28 4.29 -15.12
N HIS A 81 -9.72 4.53 -13.92
CA HIS A 81 -10.04 5.66 -13.03
C HIS A 81 -8.95 6.76 -13.03
N GLY A 82 -8.08 6.78 -14.05
CA GLY A 82 -7.11 7.87 -14.26
C GLY A 82 -5.77 7.69 -13.56
N CYS A 83 -5.53 6.56 -12.88
CA CYS A 83 -4.21 6.22 -12.38
C CYS A 83 -3.25 5.84 -13.52
N LYS A 84 -1.94 5.89 -13.23
CA LYS A 84 -0.92 5.25 -14.06
C LYS A 84 -0.29 4.11 -13.30
N VAL A 85 -0.29 2.92 -13.90
CA VAL A 85 0.26 1.70 -13.30
C VAL A 85 1.40 1.18 -14.18
N GLY A 86 2.53 0.85 -13.57
CA GLY A 86 3.70 0.29 -14.25
C GLY A 86 4.21 -0.95 -13.52
N TYR A 87 4.67 -1.95 -14.27
CA TYR A 87 5.21 -3.20 -13.74
C TYR A 87 6.69 -3.32 -14.08
N GLN A 88 7.52 -3.66 -13.11
CA GLN A 88 8.96 -3.80 -13.27
C GLN A 88 9.46 -5.06 -12.56
N LYS A 89 10.39 -5.79 -13.19
CA LYS A 89 11.17 -6.82 -12.49
C LYS A 89 12.39 -6.20 -11.83
N SER A 90 12.69 -6.61 -10.61
CA SER A 90 13.84 -6.13 -9.84
C SER A 90 14.31 -7.21 -8.88
N ASP A 91 15.34 -6.89 -8.10
CA ASP A 91 15.84 -7.71 -7.01
C ASP A 91 15.78 -6.92 -5.70
N LEU A 92 15.31 -7.59 -4.64
CA LEU A 92 15.35 -7.14 -3.26
C LEU A 92 16.54 -7.79 -2.55
N MET A 93 17.46 -6.96 -2.08
CA MET A 93 18.65 -7.39 -1.38
C MET A 93 18.31 -7.63 0.10
N LYS A 94 18.39 -8.89 0.55
CA LYS A 94 18.14 -9.26 1.96
C LYS A 94 19.40 -9.84 2.58
N PRO A 95 19.72 -9.50 3.85
CA PRO A 95 20.71 -10.24 4.61
C PRO A 95 20.25 -11.69 4.78
N ARG A 96 21.16 -12.63 4.50
CA ARG A 96 20.96 -14.05 4.71
C ARG A 96 20.77 -14.36 6.20
N GLN A 97 19.81 -15.23 6.51
CA GLN A 97 19.69 -15.81 7.84
C GLN A 97 20.91 -16.72 8.13
N ILE A 98 21.61 -16.45 9.22
CA ILE A 98 22.81 -17.20 9.61
C ILE A 98 22.39 -18.57 10.13
N LYS A 99 22.85 -19.65 9.47
CA LYS A 99 22.73 -21.03 9.95
C LYS A 99 24.10 -21.64 10.28
N GLY A 100 25.16 -21.18 9.61
CA GLY A 100 26.52 -21.62 9.85
C GLY A 100 27.60 -20.57 9.57
N PRO A 101 28.88 -20.88 9.88
CA PRO A 101 30.03 -19.98 9.65
C PRO A 101 30.18 -19.48 8.20
N GLU A 102 29.71 -20.26 7.23
CA GLU A 102 29.75 -19.98 5.80
C GLU A 102 28.78 -18.86 5.35
N ASP A 103 27.78 -18.53 6.17
CA ASP A 103 26.79 -17.50 5.85
C ASP A 103 27.27 -16.09 6.17
N TYR A 104 28.38 -15.97 6.92
CA TYR A 104 28.98 -14.69 7.24
C TYR A 104 29.75 -14.10 6.05
N ARG A 105 29.74 -12.77 5.94
CA ARG A 105 30.70 -12.08 5.07
C ARG A 105 32.10 -12.24 5.65
N PRO A 106 33.12 -12.51 4.83
CA PRO A 106 34.50 -12.70 5.30
C PRO A 106 34.94 -11.57 6.24
N GLY A 107 35.40 -11.93 7.44
CA GLY A 107 35.91 -10.97 8.43
C GLY A 107 34.85 -10.16 9.18
N THR A 108 33.55 -10.49 9.09
CA THR A 108 32.50 -9.78 9.83
C THR A 108 31.47 -10.73 10.45
N VAL A 109 30.69 -10.25 11.41
CA VAL A 109 29.51 -10.94 11.97
C VAL A 109 28.22 -10.68 11.18
N LYS A 110 28.31 -10.02 10.02
CA LYS A 110 27.15 -9.71 9.17
C LYS A 110 26.92 -10.85 8.18
N GLY A 111 25.66 -11.27 8.02
CA GLY A 111 25.29 -12.24 6.99
C GLY A 111 25.56 -11.74 5.57
N LYS A 112 25.84 -12.65 4.64
CA LYS A 112 25.90 -12.38 3.19
C LYS A 112 24.60 -11.75 2.70
N ILE A 113 24.64 -11.03 1.59
CA ILE A 113 23.44 -10.44 0.97
C ILE A 113 23.01 -11.35 -0.17
N ASP A 114 21.76 -11.76 -0.15
CA ASP A 114 21.14 -12.53 -1.21
C ASP A 114 20.13 -11.66 -1.97
N ALA A 115 20.16 -11.77 -3.30
CA ALA A 115 19.19 -11.14 -4.19
C ALA A 115 17.92 -12.00 -4.25
N HIS A 116 16.77 -11.39 -4.00
CA HIS A 116 15.46 -12.02 -4.09
C HIS A 116 14.69 -11.38 -5.24
N PRO A 117 14.43 -12.12 -6.33
CA PRO A 117 13.69 -11.57 -7.47
C PRO A 117 12.27 -11.18 -7.05
N ILE A 118 11.85 -9.99 -7.48
CA ILE A 118 10.54 -9.41 -7.17
C ILE A 118 9.91 -8.75 -8.39
N TRP A 119 8.59 -8.63 -8.35
CA TRP A 119 7.85 -7.65 -9.12
C TRP A 119 7.69 -6.37 -8.31
N ILE A 120 7.76 -5.24 -9.00
CA ILE A 120 7.41 -3.92 -8.48
C ILE A 120 6.24 -3.39 -9.31
N VAL A 121 5.18 -2.95 -8.63
CA VAL A 121 4.08 -2.22 -9.24
C VAL A 121 4.16 -0.77 -8.77
N HIS A 122 4.41 0.13 -9.71
CA HIS A 122 4.38 1.57 -9.48
C HIS A 122 2.98 2.09 -9.78
N ILE A 123 2.37 2.78 -8.82
CA ILE A 123 1.03 3.36 -8.96
C ILE A 123 1.14 4.86 -8.71
N LYS A 124 0.75 5.64 -9.72
CA LYS A 124 0.61 7.08 -9.65
C LYS A 124 -0.87 7.44 -9.67
N MET A 125 -1.37 7.91 -8.53
CA MET A 125 -2.78 8.18 -8.31
C MET A 125 -3.04 9.70 -8.32
N PRO A 126 -4.06 10.19 -9.05
CA PRO A 126 -4.48 11.60 -8.98
C PRO A 126 -5.03 11.94 -7.60
N LYS A 127 -4.64 13.10 -7.05
CA LYS A 127 -5.19 13.58 -5.76
C LYS A 127 -6.70 13.81 -5.79
N GLU A 128 -7.24 14.16 -6.96
CA GLU A 128 -8.68 14.32 -7.17
C GLU A 128 -9.43 13.00 -6.96
N LEU A 129 -8.87 11.87 -7.40
CA LEU A 129 -9.47 10.55 -7.18
C LEU A 129 -9.55 10.23 -5.69
N ILE A 130 -8.46 10.47 -4.95
CA ILE A 130 -8.40 10.29 -3.50
C ILE A 130 -9.45 11.16 -2.79
N ALA A 131 -9.55 12.44 -3.17
CA ALA A 131 -10.51 13.36 -2.58
C ALA A 131 -11.96 12.93 -2.83
N ASN A 132 -12.27 12.39 -4.02
CA ASN A 132 -13.61 11.93 -4.36
C ASN A 132 -14.08 10.80 -3.44
N PHE A 133 -13.25 9.77 -3.24
CA PHE A 133 -13.56 8.67 -2.34
C PHE A 133 -13.65 9.12 -0.88
N LYS A 134 -12.75 9.98 -0.42
CA LYS A 134 -12.81 10.55 0.93
C LYS A 134 -14.12 11.28 1.21
N SER A 135 -14.58 12.09 0.25
CA SER A 135 -15.83 12.84 0.39
C SER A 135 -17.09 11.98 0.32
N GLY A 136 -17.02 10.79 -0.30
CA GLY A 136 -18.11 9.81 -0.30
C GLY A 136 -18.31 9.22 1.09
N LEU A 137 -17.21 8.77 1.70
CA LEU A 137 -17.22 8.17 3.03
C LEU A 137 -17.64 9.12 4.14
N GLU A 138 -17.15 10.37 4.13
CA GLU A 138 -17.60 11.36 5.12
C GLU A 138 -19.12 11.57 5.06
N LYS A 139 -19.76 11.37 3.90
CA LYS A 139 -21.23 11.44 3.77
C LYS A 139 -21.90 10.16 4.27
N GLU A 140 -21.34 8.99 3.97
CA GLU A 140 -21.85 7.70 4.44
C GLU A 140 -21.79 7.60 5.97
N GLU A 141 -20.63 7.90 6.57
CA GLU A 141 -20.45 7.89 8.02
C GLU A 141 -21.45 8.84 8.70
N ASN A 142 -21.59 10.07 8.22
CA ASN A 142 -22.59 11.01 8.76
C ASN A 142 -24.03 10.51 8.62
N GLN A 143 -24.35 9.81 7.53
CA GLN A 143 -25.68 9.25 7.33
C GLN A 143 -25.96 8.10 8.30
N ASP A 144 -24.98 7.24 8.56
CA ASP A 144 -25.08 6.15 9.52
C ASP A 144 -25.24 6.66 10.95
N TYR A 145 -24.48 7.68 11.36
CA TYR A 145 -24.68 8.34 12.66
C TYR A 145 -26.10 8.92 12.82
N ILE A 146 -26.64 9.55 11.77
CA ILE A 146 -28.01 10.09 11.79
C ILE A 146 -29.03 8.94 11.88
N ASN A 147 -28.82 7.84 11.15
CA ASN A 147 -29.69 6.68 11.18
C ASN A 147 -29.70 5.99 12.55
N ASP A 148 -28.53 5.83 13.17
CA ASP A 148 -28.40 5.24 14.50
C ASP A 148 -29.10 6.11 15.56
N MET A 149 -28.90 7.44 15.53
CA MET A 149 -29.61 8.37 16.42
C MET A 149 -31.14 8.32 16.22
N ALA A 150 -31.61 8.22 14.98
CA ALA A 150 -33.04 8.09 14.68
C ALA A 150 -33.62 6.76 15.18
N THR A 151 -32.83 5.69 15.15
CA THR A 151 -33.21 4.37 15.65
C THR A 151 -33.33 4.40 17.17
N ASP A 152 -32.34 4.96 17.87
CA ASP A 152 -32.34 5.09 19.34
C ASP A 152 -33.53 5.92 19.86
N LEU A 153 -33.88 7.01 19.17
CA LEU A 153 -35.03 7.86 19.50
C LEU A 153 -36.37 7.13 19.36
N ASN A 154 -36.49 6.23 18.38
CA ASN A 154 -37.72 5.45 18.19
C ASN A 154 -37.88 4.37 19.27
N THR A 155 -36.79 3.75 19.73
CA THR A 155 -36.83 2.79 20.85
C THR A 155 -37.14 3.40 22.21
N LEU A 156 -36.87 4.70 22.42
CA LEU A 156 -37.20 5.42 23.65
C LEU A 156 -38.67 5.90 23.70
N GLY A 157 -39.39 5.86 22.59
CA GLY A 157 -40.81 6.27 22.49
C GLY A 157 -41.81 5.13 22.71
N GLU A 158 -41.36 3.90 22.93
CA GLU A 158 -42.20 2.71 23.09
C GLU A 158 -42.33 2.22 24.57
N GLU A 159 -41.82 2.96 25.56
CA GLU A 159 -42.05 2.71 27.01
C GLU A 159 -43.11 3.65 27.63
#